data_AF-A0A820FU19-F1
#
_entry.id   AF-A0A820FU19-F1
#
_cell.length_a   1.000
_cell.length_b   1.000
_cell.length_c   1.000
_cell.angle_alpha   90.00
_cell.angle_beta   90.00
_cell.angle_gamma   90.00
#
_symmetry.space_group_name_H-M   'P 1'
#
loop_
_entity.id
_entity.type
_entity.pdbx_description
1 polymer ?
#
loop_
_entity_poly.entity_id
_entity_poly.type
_entity_poly.pdbx_seq_one_letter_code
_entity_poly.pdbx_strand_id
1 'polypeptide(L)'
;KQDFVPVDGSLVVEKKIELVQRNINLTSIWRCNRGLNIRVWLGGNNMKEKCLCPPTYYEDLCQYQNQRVSLTLQVHALFNSQTIFVLVLTLIDDDDQHINSYDQIEYLSVRDCNTKFNLYLLFSTRPKNLSKNYIIRIDAFKKVSLAYHASWLFPIQFPFLPVHRMALQINIPTQSIKKCSINCGIHDQCLKYENTETYFCHCDYGWSGHRCSNQDVCNCSPDSLCLSTLICLCPLNKFGPRCYLKRIPCRSNSCMNDGVCVLSDVHFTQNKVTCICQNGFSGPKCQFRDTNISITFRKVTIPSIIIVHFIEGFDKNEYKVALPIRTTTFKKIPVYQDSVIIYRNAPFHILLAELNKNYYLILLQEKRIRSGRISPEVIPSHRCLSVNELFNTSFLSLHIIRRIKYYHISCQERPNLVCFYDDTYMCLCNLYQHANCFEFVQNMTYNCGGTNYCENDGECFQDDPKCPTSSACSCKECYYGSQCQFSTKGFSLSLDIILGYHIRPNIHFIDQPLITKIFTGVIIIIVLIGLINSLLCIVTLQECLTLLIETAIPIAIGIYTAVANEQIQKIN
;
A
#
# COMPACT_ATOMS: atom_id res chain seq x y z
N LYS A 1 -38.86 44.49 -15.73
CA LYS A 1 -38.18 45.81 -15.67
C LYS A 1 -37.59 45.96 -14.28
N GLN A 2 -36.30 45.69 -14.16
CA GLN A 2 -35.40 46.19 -13.12
C GLN A 2 -33.99 45.88 -13.64
N ASP A 3 -33.22 46.94 -13.83
CA ASP A 3 -31.92 46.94 -14.46
C ASP A 3 -30.82 46.49 -13.49
N PHE A 4 -29.83 45.77 -13.99
CA PHE A 4 -28.61 45.39 -13.26
C PHE A 4 -27.44 46.26 -13.73
N VAL A 5 -26.72 46.87 -12.78
CA VAL A 5 -25.36 47.40 -12.95
C VAL A 5 -24.42 46.51 -12.14
N PRO A 6 -23.21 46.13 -12.62
CA PRO A 6 -22.36 45.14 -11.97
C PRO A 6 -21.39 45.81 -10.98
N VAL A 7 -21.24 45.22 -9.79
CA VAL A 7 -20.07 45.41 -8.92
C VAL A 7 -19.71 44.06 -8.31
N ASP A 8 -18.41 43.79 -8.25
CA ASP A 8 -17.71 42.61 -7.74
C ASP A 8 -18.30 41.97 -6.48
N GLY A 9 -18.22 40.63 -6.43
CA GLY A 9 -18.43 39.86 -5.21
C GLY A 9 -19.17 38.54 -5.45
N SER A 10 -18.40 37.45 -5.50
CA SER A 10 -18.78 36.09 -5.13
C SER A 10 -20.28 35.84 -4.83
N LEU A 11 -21.05 35.49 -5.87
CA LEU A 11 -22.40 34.96 -5.73
C LEU A 11 -22.35 33.45 -5.54
N VAL A 12 -22.35 33.03 -4.27
CA VAL A 12 -22.73 31.68 -3.85
C VAL A 12 -24.23 31.54 -4.15
N VAL A 13 -24.57 30.83 -5.21
CA VAL A 13 -25.96 30.43 -5.46
C VAL A 13 -26.25 29.20 -4.60
N GLU A 14 -26.62 29.43 -3.34
CA GLU A 14 -27.38 28.44 -2.57
C GLU A 14 -28.76 28.31 -3.21
N LYS A 15 -28.91 27.37 -4.15
CA LYS A 15 -30.25 26.88 -4.51
C LYS A 15 -30.77 26.08 -3.33
N LYS A 16 -31.54 26.75 -2.45
CA LYS A 16 -32.54 26.08 -1.61
C LYS A 16 -33.42 25.24 -2.54
N ILE A 17 -33.26 23.92 -2.47
CA ILE A 17 -34.28 23.01 -2.96
C ILE A 17 -35.40 23.08 -1.93
N GLU A 18 -36.34 24.01 -2.13
CA GLU A 18 -37.65 23.89 -1.50
C GLU A 18 -38.30 22.62 -2.06
N LEU A 19 -38.33 21.58 -1.23
CA LEU A 19 -39.22 20.44 -1.43
C LEU A 19 -40.65 20.95 -1.32
N VAL A 20 -41.17 21.46 -2.43
CA VAL A 20 -42.59 21.72 -2.60
C VAL A 20 -43.29 20.37 -2.53
N GLN A 21 -43.80 20.01 -1.34
CA GLN A 21 -44.80 18.95 -1.17
C GLN A 21 -46.09 19.39 -1.88
N ARG A 22 -46.09 19.32 -3.21
CA ARG A 22 -47.32 19.25 -4.00
C ARG A 22 -47.83 17.83 -3.86
N ASN A 23 -49.11 17.67 -3.54
CA ASN A 23 -49.83 16.40 -3.59
C ASN A 23 -49.48 15.65 -4.89
N ILE A 24 -48.57 14.67 -4.77
CA ILE A 24 -48.09 13.88 -5.91
C ILE A 24 -49.23 12.89 -6.20
N ASN A 25 -49.89 13.06 -7.34
CA ASN A 25 -50.85 12.10 -7.85
C ASN A 25 -50.13 10.74 -7.96
N LEU A 26 -50.54 9.75 -7.16
CA LEU A 26 -49.88 8.43 -7.03
C LEU A 26 -49.77 7.68 -8.37
N THR A 27 -50.63 7.99 -9.34
CA THR A 27 -50.58 7.44 -10.71
C THR A 27 -49.40 7.96 -11.55
N SER A 28 -48.85 9.13 -11.23
CA SER A 28 -47.70 9.72 -11.94
C SER A 28 -46.34 9.12 -11.52
N ILE A 29 -46.30 8.40 -10.40
CA ILE A 29 -45.08 7.80 -9.82
C ILE A 29 -44.64 6.56 -10.63
N TRP A 30 -45.57 5.86 -11.28
CA TRP A 30 -45.29 4.60 -12.00
C TRP A 30 -44.96 4.77 -13.47
N ARG A 31 -45.11 5.98 -14.05
CA ARG A 31 -44.92 6.21 -15.48
C ARG A 31 -43.51 5.85 -15.96
N CYS A 32 -42.49 6.14 -15.17
CA CYS A 32 -41.10 5.91 -15.54
C CYS A 32 -40.49 4.67 -14.90
N ASN A 33 -41.30 3.77 -14.34
CA ASN A 33 -40.82 2.59 -13.59
C ASN A 33 -39.72 2.95 -12.57
N ARG A 34 -38.45 2.62 -12.88
CA ARG A 34 -37.27 2.90 -12.04
C ARG A 34 -36.52 4.18 -12.41
N GLY A 35 -37.03 4.95 -13.37
CA GLY A 35 -36.49 6.23 -13.81
C GLY A 35 -37.23 7.43 -13.21
N LEU A 36 -36.71 8.62 -13.50
CA LEU A 36 -37.25 9.89 -13.01
C LEU A 36 -38.18 10.50 -14.07
N ASN A 37 -39.44 10.77 -13.71
CA ASN A 37 -40.38 11.48 -14.58
C ASN A 37 -40.05 12.98 -14.59
N ILE A 38 -39.80 13.54 -15.77
CA ILE A 38 -39.50 14.95 -15.98
C ILE A 38 -40.46 15.55 -17.01
N ARG A 39 -40.72 16.85 -16.89
CA ARG A 39 -41.44 17.63 -17.92
C ARG A 39 -40.43 18.43 -18.71
N VAL A 40 -40.40 18.20 -20.02
CA VAL A 40 -39.55 18.92 -20.96
C VAL A 40 -40.41 19.92 -21.72
N TRP A 41 -39.98 21.18 -21.71
CA TRP A 41 -40.61 22.25 -22.47
C TRP A 41 -40.09 22.24 -23.90
N LEU A 42 -40.98 22.13 -24.89
CA LEU A 42 -40.64 22.01 -26.32
C LEU A 42 -40.96 23.28 -27.12
N GLY A 43 -41.32 24.38 -26.45
CA GLY A 43 -41.78 25.63 -27.07
C GLY A 43 -43.28 25.88 -26.93
N GLY A 44 -43.69 27.14 -26.72
CA GLY A 44 -45.10 27.53 -26.52
C GLY A 44 -45.70 26.98 -25.22
N ASN A 45 -46.99 26.58 -25.25
CA ASN A 45 -47.68 25.89 -24.15
C ASN A 45 -47.45 24.36 -24.13
N ASN A 46 -46.57 23.82 -24.99
CA ASN A 46 -46.37 22.39 -25.13
C ASN A 46 -45.31 21.86 -24.14
N MET A 47 -45.79 21.25 -23.04
CA MET A 47 -44.98 20.46 -22.13
C MET A 47 -45.17 18.97 -22.42
N LYS A 48 -44.08 18.22 -22.60
CA LYS A 48 -44.12 16.77 -22.76
C LYS A 48 -43.43 16.09 -21.56
N GLU A 49 -44.08 15.07 -21.01
CA GLU A 49 -43.45 14.21 -20.01
C GLU A 49 -42.48 13.22 -20.68
N LYS A 50 -41.29 13.09 -20.10
CA LYS A 50 -40.25 12.14 -20.50
C LYS A 50 -39.66 11.48 -19.27
N CYS A 51 -39.09 10.29 -19.45
CA CYS A 51 -38.39 9.58 -18.39
C CYS A 51 -36.87 9.71 -18.55
N LEU A 52 -36.18 10.02 -17.46
CA LEU A 52 -34.73 9.87 -17.35
C LEU A 52 -34.43 8.49 -16.75
N CYS A 53 -33.93 7.58 -17.59
CA CYS A 53 -33.60 6.23 -17.16
C CYS A 53 -32.19 6.15 -16.58
N PRO A 54 -32.00 5.47 -15.43
CA PRO A 54 -30.67 5.12 -14.99
C PRO A 54 -30.01 4.16 -16.00
N PRO A 55 -28.67 4.06 -16.07
CA PRO A 55 -27.96 3.27 -17.10
C PRO A 55 -28.33 1.77 -17.15
N THR A 56 -28.90 1.26 -16.05
CA THR A 56 -29.38 -0.12 -15.91
C THR A 56 -30.75 -0.38 -16.55
N TYR A 57 -31.46 0.66 -17.01
CA TYR A 57 -32.75 0.58 -17.67
C TYR A 57 -32.77 1.45 -18.93
N TYR A 58 -33.64 1.12 -19.89
CA TYR A 58 -33.76 1.85 -21.16
C TYR A 58 -35.19 1.85 -21.69
N GLU A 59 -35.38 2.54 -22.82
CA GLU A 59 -36.65 2.94 -23.45
C GLU A 59 -37.40 4.09 -22.76
N ASP A 60 -38.44 4.58 -23.43
CA ASP A 60 -39.20 5.78 -23.06
C ASP A 60 -39.81 5.75 -21.66
N LEU A 61 -40.06 4.57 -21.07
CA LEU A 61 -40.63 4.39 -19.74
C LEU A 61 -39.67 3.66 -18.79
N CYS A 62 -38.41 3.47 -19.17
CA CYS A 62 -37.41 2.70 -18.41
C CYS A 62 -37.88 1.26 -18.07
N GLN A 63 -38.67 0.66 -18.95
CA GLN A 63 -39.34 -0.62 -18.72
C GLN A 63 -38.44 -1.83 -18.96
N TYR A 64 -37.39 -1.68 -19.77
CA TYR A 64 -36.47 -2.78 -20.06
C TYR A 64 -35.17 -2.62 -19.29
N GLN A 65 -34.70 -3.74 -18.76
CA GLN A 65 -33.46 -3.80 -18.02
C GLN A 65 -32.29 -4.03 -18.97
N ASN A 66 -31.25 -3.21 -18.85
CA ASN A 66 -30.04 -3.35 -19.63
C ASN A 66 -29.27 -4.62 -19.21
N GLN A 67 -28.75 -5.35 -20.19
CA GLN A 67 -27.89 -6.49 -19.96
C GLN A 67 -26.54 -6.00 -19.43
N ARG A 68 -25.99 -6.68 -18.43
CA ARG A 68 -24.81 -6.18 -17.72
C ARG A 68 -24.06 -7.25 -16.95
N VAL A 69 -22.86 -6.90 -16.54
CA VAL A 69 -22.11 -7.58 -15.49
C VAL A 69 -22.27 -6.80 -14.19
N SER A 70 -22.70 -7.50 -13.15
CA SER A 70 -22.78 -7.00 -11.78
C SER A 70 -21.59 -7.54 -11.00
N LEU A 71 -20.57 -6.71 -10.80
CA LEU A 71 -19.31 -7.08 -10.19
C LEU A 71 -19.25 -6.61 -8.73
N THR A 72 -18.94 -7.52 -7.81
CA THR A 72 -18.52 -7.19 -6.45
C THR A 72 -17.02 -7.44 -6.33
N LEU A 73 -16.24 -6.40 -6.07
CA LEU A 73 -14.79 -6.46 -5.97
C LEU A 73 -14.33 -6.17 -4.54
N GLN A 74 -13.49 -7.04 -4.00
CA GLN A 74 -12.70 -6.78 -2.80
C GLN A 74 -11.23 -6.69 -3.17
N VAL A 75 -10.54 -5.68 -2.65
CA VAL A 75 -9.14 -5.39 -2.99
C VAL A 75 -8.31 -5.42 -1.72
N HIS A 76 -7.23 -6.18 -1.75
CA HIS A 76 -6.23 -6.22 -0.69
C HIS A 76 -4.90 -5.70 -1.23
N ALA A 77 -4.32 -4.70 -0.56
CA ALA A 77 -2.94 -4.28 -0.79
C ALA A 77 -2.12 -4.63 0.44
N LEU A 78 -1.23 -5.60 0.29
CA LEU A 78 -0.41 -6.12 1.38
C LEU A 78 0.76 -5.17 1.73
N PHE A 79 0.95 -4.06 0.98
CA PHE A 79 2.16 -3.23 1.01
C PHE A 79 1.85 -1.74 1.03
N ASN A 80 2.60 -1.00 1.85
CA ASN A 80 2.59 0.47 1.94
C ASN A 80 1.17 1.07 1.92
N SER A 81 0.49 1.01 3.06
CA SER A 81 -0.90 1.41 3.26
C SER A 81 -1.24 2.86 2.87
N GLN A 82 -0.22 3.70 2.68
CA GLN A 82 -0.34 5.10 2.27
C GLN A 82 -0.43 5.29 0.75
N THR A 83 -0.17 4.26 -0.05
CA THR A 83 -0.25 4.38 -1.52
C THR A 83 -1.70 4.35 -1.97
N ILE A 84 -2.08 5.33 -2.79
CA ILE A 84 -3.41 5.39 -3.41
C ILE A 84 -3.31 4.75 -4.79
N PHE A 85 -4.14 3.75 -5.03
CA PHE A 85 -4.30 3.11 -6.32
C PHE A 85 -5.57 3.58 -7.02
N VAL A 86 -5.52 3.67 -8.35
CA VAL A 86 -6.72 3.71 -9.18
C VAL A 86 -6.82 2.39 -9.91
N LEU A 87 -7.97 1.73 -9.77
CA LEU A 87 -8.29 0.53 -10.53
C LEU A 87 -9.24 0.92 -11.65
N VAL A 88 -8.84 0.65 -12.88
CA VAL A 88 -9.67 0.83 -14.08
C VAL A 88 -10.22 -0.53 -14.47
N LEU A 89 -11.53 -0.68 -14.38
CA LEU A 89 -12.21 -1.91 -14.74
C LEU A 89 -12.83 -1.73 -16.12
N THR A 90 -12.45 -2.56 -17.07
CA THR A 90 -12.92 -2.50 -18.46
C THR A 90 -13.59 -3.80 -18.84
N LEU A 91 -14.78 -3.70 -19.45
CA LEU A 91 -15.45 -4.82 -20.09
C LEU A 91 -15.07 -4.80 -21.58
N ILE A 92 -14.37 -5.84 -22.02
CA ILE A 92 -13.83 -5.94 -23.37
C ILE A 92 -14.36 -7.18 -24.10
N ASP A 93 -14.45 -7.08 -25.42
CA ASP A 93 -14.64 -8.22 -26.31
C ASP A 93 -13.31 -8.96 -26.49
N ASP A 94 -13.33 -10.29 -26.46
CA ASP A 94 -12.12 -11.12 -26.58
C ASP A 94 -11.43 -10.96 -27.94
N ASP A 95 -12.23 -10.87 -29.02
CA ASP A 95 -11.74 -10.85 -30.41
C ASP A 95 -11.04 -9.53 -30.78
N ASP A 96 -11.70 -8.39 -30.55
CA ASP A 96 -11.25 -7.07 -31.03
C ASP A 96 -10.65 -6.19 -29.93
N GLN A 97 -10.65 -6.66 -28.67
CA GLN A 97 -10.33 -5.85 -27.48
C GLN A 97 -11.17 -4.55 -27.40
N HIS A 98 -12.37 -4.56 -27.99
CA HIS A 98 -13.27 -3.41 -28.00
C HIS A 98 -13.85 -3.16 -26.62
N ILE A 99 -13.72 -1.93 -26.12
CA ILE A 99 -14.21 -1.54 -24.80
C ILE A 99 -15.73 -1.28 -24.88
N ASN A 100 -16.51 -2.15 -24.24
CA ASN A 100 -17.96 -2.00 -24.13
C ASN A 100 -18.36 -0.96 -23.09
N SER A 101 -17.71 -1.01 -21.93
CA SER A 101 -17.87 -0.05 -20.84
C SER A 101 -16.68 -0.12 -19.91
N TYR A 102 -16.53 0.89 -19.07
CA TYR A 102 -15.51 0.93 -18.05
C TYR A 102 -16.02 1.62 -16.79
N ASP A 103 -15.33 1.37 -15.68
CA ASP A 103 -15.51 2.07 -14.42
C ASP A 103 -14.15 2.31 -13.76
N GLN A 104 -14.06 3.27 -12.84
CA GLN A 104 -12.82 3.59 -12.12
C GLN A 104 -13.08 3.70 -10.63
N ILE A 105 -12.25 3.03 -9.82
CA ILE A 105 -12.30 3.16 -8.35
C ILE A 105 -10.97 3.64 -7.80
N GLU A 106 -11.03 4.54 -6.83
CA GLU A 106 -9.87 4.97 -6.04
C GLU A 106 -9.79 4.10 -4.78
N TYR A 107 -8.68 3.39 -4.59
CA TYR A 107 -8.46 2.49 -3.47
C TYR A 107 -7.30 2.97 -2.59
N LEU A 108 -7.55 3.09 -1.29
CA LEU A 108 -6.56 3.36 -0.26
C LEU A 108 -6.71 2.33 0.86
N SER A 109 -5.66 1.53 1.12
CA SER A 109 -5.74 0.38 2.05
C SER A 109 -6.30 0.75 3.44
N VAL A 110 -5.80 1.84 4.05
CA VAL A 110 -6.25 2.33 5.38
C VAL A 110 -7.75 2.63 5.43
N ARG A 111 -8.34 3.05 4.31
CA ARG A 111 -9.75 3.45 4.21
C ARG A 111 -10.63 2.29 3.75
N ASP A 112 -10.15 1.54 2.75
CA ASP A 112 -10.99 0.74 1.87
C ASP A 112 -10.78 -0.77 1.99
N CYS A 113 -9.82 -1.26 2.77
CA CYS A 113 -9.49 -2.70 2.79
C CYS A 113 -10.69 -3.62 3.13
N ASN A 114 -11.59 -3.18 4.02
CA ASN A 114 -12.80 -3.93 4.37
C ASN A 114 -14.00 -3.61 3.45
N THR A 115 -13.85 -2.70 2.49
CA THR A 115 -14.93 -2.28 1.60
C THR A 115 -15.11 -3.28 0.45
N LYS A 116 -16.37 -3.46 0.04
CA LYS A 116 -16.75 -4.24 -1.13
C LYS A 116 -17.31 -3.29 -2.16
N PHE A 117 -16.61 -3.13 -3.27
CA PHE A 117 -17.02 -2.25 -4.36
C PHE A 117 -18.03 -2.98 -5.24
N ASN A 118 -19.22 -2.40 -5.43
CA ASN A 118 -20.25 -2.96 -6.30
C ASN A 118 -20.38 -2.10 -7.54
N LEU A 119 -20.08 -2.69 -8.71
CA LEU A 119 -19.93 -2.00 -9.98
C LEU A 119 -20.81 -2.66 -11.04
N TYR A 120 -21.28 -1.87 -12.02
CA TYR A 120 -22.12 -2.34 -13.12
C TYR A 120 -21.47 -2.02 -14.46
N LEU A 121 -20.94 -3.04 -15.13
CA LEU A 121 -20.38 -2.91 -16.48
C LEU A 121 -21.45 -3.28 -17.50
N LEU A 122 -21.75 -2.35 -18.42
CA LEU A 122 -22.80 -2.50 -19.43
C LEU A 122 -22.21 -2.97 -20.77
N PHE A 123 -22.97 -3.79 -21.50
CA PHE A 123 -22.63 -4.10 -22.89
C PHE A 123 -22.96 -2.90 -23.80
N SER A 124 -22.18 -2.71 -24.86
CA SER A 124 -22.35 -1.61 -25.82
C SER A 124 -23.65 -1.74 -26.62
N THR A 125 -24.04 -2.97 -26.95
CA THR A 125 -25.25 -3.29 -27.71
C THR A 125 -26.38 -3.81 -26.83
N ARG A 126 -27.62 -3.60 -27.28
CA ARG A 126 -28.86 -4.05 -26.62
C ARG A 126 -29.71 -4.82 -27.64
N PRO A 127 -29.80 -6.16 -27.55
CA PRO A 127 -29.08 -7.06 -26.65
C PRO A 127 -27.59 -7.20 -27.01
N LYS A 128 -26.79 -7.75 -26.09
CA LYS A 128 -25.38 -8.06 -26.34
C LYS A 128 -25.24 -9.14 -27.40
N ASN A 129 -24.12 -9.13 -28.11
CA ASN A 129 -23.84 -10.15 -29.12
C ASN A 129 -23.48 -11.48 -28.42
N LEU A 130 -24.26 -12.53 -28.66
CA LEU A 130 -24.08 -13.85 -28.04
C LEU A 130 -22.94 -14.68 -28.69
N SER A 131 -22.49 -14.30 -29.88
CA SER A 131 -21.39 -14.97 -30.57
C SER A 131 -20.01 -14.53 -30.06
N LYS A 132 -19.93 -13.43 -29.30
CA LYS A 132 -18.69 -12.91 -28.75
C LYS A 132 -18.46 -13.40 -27.32
N ASN A 133 -17.20 -13.62 -26.99
CA ASN A 133 -16.76 -13.80 -25.62
C ASN A 133 -16.39 -12.44 -25.01
N TYR A 134 -16.72 -12.29 -23.73
CA TYR A 134 -16.48 -11.04 -23.00
C TYR A 134 -15.59 -11.29 -21.79
N ILE A 135 -14.71 -10.35 -21.52
CA ILE A 135 -13.70 -10.44 -20.47
C ILE A 135 -13.69 -9.13 -19.70
N ILE A 136 -13.44 -9.21 -18.39
CA ILE A 136 -13.19 -8.05 -17.54
C ILE A 136 -11.68 -7.93 -17.35
N ARG A 137 -11.10 -6.82 -17.79
CA ARG A 137 -9.71 -6.45 -17.49
C ARG A 137 -9.70 -5.40 -16.39
N ILE A 138 -8.89 -5.62 -15.36
CA ILE A 138 -8.70 -4.67 -14.26
C ILE A 138 -7.25 -4.20 -14.29
N ASP A 139 -7.03 -2.91 -14.45
CA ASP A 139 -5.70 -2.31 -14.54
C ASP A 139 -5.48 -1.38 -13.33
N ALA A 140 -4.38 -1.58 -12.58
CA ALA A 140 -4.01 -0.80 -11.41
C ALA A 140 -2.92 0.22 -11.73
N PHE A 141 -3.12 1.46 -11.27
CA PHE A 141 -2.18 2.56 -11.41
C PHE A 141 -1.95 3.26 -10.07
N LYS A 142 -0.75 3.78 -9.85
CA LYS A 142 -0.48 4.67 -8.71
C LYS A 142 -1.11 6.04 -8.99
N LYS A 143 -2.00 6.52 -8.13
CA LYS A 143 -2.77 7.76 -8.38
C LYS A 143 -1.91 9.03 -8.48
N VAL A 144 -0.81 9.08 -7.73
CA VAL A 144 0.05 10.29 -7.67
C VAL A 144 0.93 10.41 -8.91
N SER A 145 1.63 9.33 -9.28
CA SER A 145 2.55 9.34 -10.43
C SER A 145 1.89 8.92 -11.75
N LEU A 146 0.65 8.41 -11.69
CA LEU A 146 -0.05 7.75 -12.81
C LEU A 146 0.72 6.56 -13.41
N ALA A 147 1.72 6.04 -12.68
CA ALA A 147 2.51 4.91 -13.13
C ALA A 147 1.67 3.64 -13.09
N TYR A 148 1.75 2.86 -14.18
CA TYR A 148 1.20 1.52 -14.25
C TYR A 148 1.78 0.63 -13.14
N HIS A 149 0.92 -0.18 -12.52
CA HIS A 149 1.30 -1.13 -11.48
C HIS A 149 1.05 -2.56 -11.98
N ALA A 150 -0.19 -3.04 -12.03
CA ALA A 150 -0.51 -4.44 -12.34
C ALA A 150 -1.84 -4.58 -13.09
N SER A 151 -2.07 -5.73 -13.73
CA SER A 151 -3.33 -6.03 -14.42
C SER A 151 -3.81 -7.46 -14.16
N TRP A 152 -5.13 -7.63 -14.15
CA TRP A 152 -5.82 -8.92 -14.01
C TRP A 152 -6.84 -9.11 -15.13
N LEU A 153 -7.09 -10.36 -15.49
CA LEU A 153 -7.99 -10.73 -16.58
C LEU A 153 -9.01 -11.79 -16.12
N PHE A 154 -10.31 -11.49 -16.20
CA PHE A 154 -11.37 -12.37 -15.71
C PHE A 154 -12.41 -12.67 -16.81
N PRO A 155 -12.42 -13.90 -17.36
CA PRO A 155 -13.39 -14.27 -18.40
C PRO A 155 -14.81 -14.44 -17.83
N ILE A 156 -15.82 -14.06 -18.62
CA ILE A 156 -17.23 -14.23 -18.25
C ILE A 156 -17.68 -15.64 -18.63
N GLN A 157 -17.94 -16.47 -17.63
CA GLN A 157 -18.27 -17.89 -17.83
C GLN A 157 -19.66 -18.13 -18.40
N PHE A 158 -20.65 -17.28 -18.06
CA PHE A 158 -22.03 -17.45 -18.51
C PHE A 158 -22.49 -16.27 -19.36
N PRO A 159 -21.96 -16.12 -20.59
CA PRO A 159 -22.26 -14.98 -21.45
C PRO A 159 -23.72 -14.96 -21.91
N PHE A 160 -24.48 -16.05 -21.81
CA PHE A 160 -25.91 -16.06 -22.14
C PHE A 160 -26.80 -15.35 -21.10
N LEU A 161 -26.33 -15.15 -19.87
CA LEU A 161 -27.15 -14.53 -18.82
C LEU A 161 -27.36 -13.03 -19.08
N PRO A 162 -28.59 -12.49 -19.05
CA PRO A 162 -28.84 -11.06 -19.17
C PRO A 162 -28.11 -10.24 -18.10
N VAL A 163 -28.02 -10.78 -16.88
CA VAL A 163 -27.24 -10.20 -15.78
C VAL A 163 -26.29 -11.26 -15.24
N HIS A 164 -24.99 -11.09 -15.48
CA HIS A 164 -23.95 -11.96 -14.93
C HIS A 164 -23.45 -11.38 -13.61
N ARG A 165 -23.62 -12.09 -12.49
CA ARG A 165 -23.09 -11.67 -11.19
C ARG A 165 -21.74 -12.33 -10.94
N MET A 166 -20.74 -11.53 -10.59
CA MET A 166 -19.38 -12.01 -10.31
C MET A 166 -18.87 -11.38 -9.03
N ALA A 167 -18.20 -12.17 -8.19
CA ALA A 167 -17.52 -11.69 -6.99
C ALA A 167 -16.03 -12.00 -7.13
N LEU A 168 -15.20 -10.97 -7.02
CA LEU A 168 -13.76 -11.05 -7.20
C LEU A 168 -13.05 -10.55 -5.96
N GLN A 169 -11.95 -11.22 -5.60
CA GLN A 169 -10.98 -10.74 -4.63
C GLN A 169 -9.63 -10.67 -5.33
N ILE A 170 -9.01 -9.48 -5.33
CA ILE A 170 -7.70 -9.26 -5.95
C ILE A 170 -6.69 -8.77 -4.91
N ASN A 171 -5.44 -9.21 -5.07
CA ASN A 171 -4.33 -8.79 -4.25
C ASN A 171 -3.38 -7.95 -5.10
N ILE A 172 -3.16 -6.68 -4.73
CA ILE A 172 -2.20 -5.80 -5.41
C ILE A 172 -0.78 -6.24 -5.03
N PRO A 173 0.06 -6.68 -5.98
CA PRO A 173 1.38 -7.21 -5.69
C PRO A 173 2.39 -6.12 -5.28
N THR A 174 3.48 -6.51 -4.60
CA THR A 174 4.58 -5.62 -4.18
C THR A 174 5.35 -5.08 -5.38
N GLN A 175 5.77 -6.00 -6.24
CA GLN A 175 6.48 -5.75 -7.47
C GLN A 175 5.53 -6.08 -8.61
N SER A 176 5.46 -5.19 -9.57
CA SER A 176 4.50 -5.31 -10.63
C SER A 176 5.13 -4.72 -11.88
N ILE A 177 5.77 -5.62 -12.62
CA ILE A 177 6.19 -5.58 -14.03
C ILE A 177 6.97 -6.88 -14.23
N LYS A 178 6.27 -7.95 -14.62
CA LYS A 178 6.93 -9.16 -15.15
C LYS A 178 7.03 -8.96 -16.65
N LYS A 179 8.24 -8.58 -17.10
CA LYS A 179 8.52 -8.40 -18.52
C LYS A 179 8.50 -9.76 -19.22
N CYS A 180 7.97 -9.77 -20.43
CA CYS A 180 7.93 -10.94 -21.30
C CYS A 180 8.60 -10.66 -22.63
N SER A 181 8.86 -11.73 -23.39
CA SER A 181 9.60 -11.68 -24.66
C SER A 181 8.71 -11.54 -25.89
N ILE A 182 7.42 -11.23 -25.75
CA ILE A 182 6.54 -11.02 -26.91
C ILE A 182 6.91 -9.70 -27.57
N ASN A 183 7.02 -9.72 -28.89
CA ASN A 183 7.23 -8.51 -29.67
C ASN A 183 5.93 -7.70 -29.77
N CYS A 184 5.90 -6.56 -29.11
CA CYS A 184 4.73 -5.73 -28.95
C CYS A 184 4.82 -4.40 -29.75
N GLY A 185 5.93 -4.15 -30.48
CA GLY A 185 6.12 -2.95 -31.32
C GLY A 185 7.38 -2.12 -30.96
N ILE A 186 7.30 -0.80 -31.20
CA ILE A 186 8.33 0.21 -30.83
C ILE A 186 7.85 1.11 -29.67
N HIS A 187 6.54 1.14 -29.37
CA HIS A 187 5.87 2.09 -28.46
C HIS A 187 5.14 1.38 -27.31
N ASP A 188 5.80 0.37 -26.75
CA ASP A 188 5.13 -0.65 -25.96
C ASP A 188 6.07 -1.34 -24.97
N GLN A 189 5.43 -1.99 -24.02
CA GLN A 189 6.08 -2.87 -23.06
C GLN A 189 5.26 -4.16 -22.91
N CYS A 190 5.88 -5.31 -23.13
CA CYS A 190 5.25 -6.61 -22.86
C CYS A 190 5.11 -6.84 -21.35
N LEU A 191 3.88 -7.07 -20.89
CA LEU A 191 3.55 -7.33 -19.50
C LEU A 191 2.74 -8.62 -19.36
N LYS A 192 2.87 -9.27 -18.20
CA LYS A 192 2.08 -10.44 -17.80
C LYS A 192 0.91 -10.03 -16.92
N TYR A 193 -0.24 -10.67 -17.09
CA TYR A 193 -1.35 -10.57 -16.14
C TYR A 193 -1.02 -11.30 -14.83
N GLU A 194 -1.51 -10.83 -13.69
CA GLU A 194 -1.15 -11.42 -12.39
C GLU A 194 -1.84 -12.75 -12.10
N ASN A 195 -3.06 -12.94 -12.59
CA ASN A 195 -3.86 -14.14 -12.32
C ASN A 195 -3.81 -15.20 -13.43
N THR A 196 -3.09 -14.95 -14.53
CA THR A 196 -2.99 -15.87 -15.68
C THR A 196 -1.56 -15.94 -16.20
N GLU A 197 -1.25 -17.01 -16.94
CA GLU A 197 0.02 -17.15 -17.66
C GLU A 197 0.05 -16.37 -18.99
N THR A 198 -0.94 -15.51 -19.23
CA THR A 198 -1.10 -14.74 -20.47
C THR A 198 -0.41 -13.38 -20.36
N TYR A 199 -0.04 -12.86 -21.53
CA TYR A 199 0.71 -11.62 -21.68
C TYR A 199 -0.06 -10.64 -22.55
N PHE A 200 0.26 -9.36 -22.43
CA PHE A 200 -0.32 -8.30 -23.25
C PHE A 200 0.68 -7.17 -23.47
N CYS A 201 0.42 -6.35 -24.49
CA CYS A 201 1.21 -5.17 -24.80
C CYS A 201 0.62 -3.96 -24.06
N HIS A 202 1.42 -3.35 -23.18
CA HIS A 202 1.10 -2.07 -22.58
C HIS A 202 1.63 -0.96 -23.47
N CYS A 203 0.74 -0.10 -23.96
CA CYS A 203 1.09 0.92 -24.94
C CYS A 203 1.52 2.23 -24.27
N ASP A 204 2.48 2.90 -24.91
CA ASP A 204 2.87 4.25 -24.55
C ASP A 204 1.74 5.26 -24.78
N TYR A 205 1.89 6.45 -24.19
CA TYR A 205 0.92 7.52 -24.29
C TYR A 205 0.53 7.84 -25.75
N GLY A 206 -0.77 7.80 -26.04
CA GLY A 206 -1.32 8.09 -27.36
C GLY A 206 -1.34 6.90 -28.32
N TRP A 207 -1.00 5.70 -27.87
CA TRP A 207 -1.06 4.46 -28.65
C TRP A 207 -2.05 3.46 -28.05
N SER A 208 -2.71 2.69 -28.91
CA SER A 208 -3.73 1.72 -28.52
C SER A 208 -3.74 0.48 -29.43
N GLY A 209 -4.54 -0.51 -29.04
CA GLY A 209 -4.69 -1.78 -29.74
C GLY A 209 -3.76 -2.87 -29.22
N HIS A 210 -4.01 -4.10 -29.67
CA HIS A 210 -3.32 -5.31 -29.18
C HIS A 210 -1.79 -5.30 -29.37
N ARG A 211 -1.28 -4.53 -30.33
CA ARG A 211 0.15 -4.30 -30.65
C ARG A 211 0.52 -2.82 -30.65
N CYS A 212 -0.25 -1.98 -29.95
CA CYS A 212 0.04 -0.55 -29.82
C CYS A 212 0.25 0.18 -31.16
N SER A 213 -0.45 -0.27 -32.21
CA SER A 213 -0.22 0.19 -33.59
C SER A 213 -1.16 1.33 -34.00
N ASN A 214 -2.21 1.57 -33.23
CA ASN A 214 -3.19 2.61 -33.51
C ASN A 214 -2.83 3.87 -32.72
N GLN A 215 -2.75 5.01 -33.40
CA GLN A 215 -2.56 6.29 -32.73
C GLN A 215 -3.91 6.85 -32.27
N ASP A 216 -4.09 6.97 -30.96
CA ASP A 216 -5.31 7.49 -30.35
C ASP A 216 -5.20 9.01 -30.17
N VAL A 217 -6.17 9.74 -30.72
CA VAL A 217 -6.34 11.18 -30.43
C VAL A 217 -7.11 11.32 -29.13
N CYS A 218 -6.38 11.53 -28.04
CA CYS A 218 -6.96 11.71 -26.70
C CYS A 218 -7.33 13.17 -26.41
N ASN A 219 -8.52 13.40 -25.86
CA ASN A 219 -8.94 14.71 -25.35
C ASN A 219 -8.93 14.74 -23.82
N CYS A 220 -7.80 14.37 -23.23
CA CYS A 220 -7.56 14.43 -21.79
C CYS A 220 -6.77 15.70 -21.45
N SER A 221 -6.82 16.14 -20.18
CA SER A 221 -5.96 17.21 -19.68
C SER A 221 -4.47 16.89 -19.89
N PRO A 222 -3.58 17.86 -20.16
CA PRO A 222 -2.17 17.59 -20.49
C PRO A 222 -1.36 16.84 -19.42
N ASP A 223 -1.76 16.93 -18.16
CA ASP A 223 -1.15 16.30 -16.98
C ASP A 223 -1.86 15.00 -16.56
N SER A 224 -2.67 14.42 -17.44
CA SER A 224 -3.40 13.17 -17.21
C SER A 224 -2.93 12.08 -18.16
N LEU A 225 -3.09 10.82 -17.74
CA LEU A 225 -2.72 9.67 -18.57
C LEU A 225 -3.92 9.23 -19.41
N CYS A 226 -3.74 9.12 -20.72
CA CYS A 226 -4.75 8.56 -21.61
C CYS A 226 -4.54 7.06 -21.75
N LEU A 227 -5.57 6.26 -21.49
CA LEU A 227 -5.53 4.80 -21.73
C LEU A 227 -6.26 4.40 -23.02
N SER A 228 -7.22 5.21 -23.44
CA SER A 228 -8.03 5.03 -24.65
C SER A 228 -8.74 6.35 -24.95
N THR A 229 -9.23 6.53 -26.19
CA THR A 229 -10.10 7.65 -26.58
C THR A 229 -11.24 7.98 -25.61
N LEU A 230 -11.72 6.99 -24.84
CA LEU A 230 -12.81 7.12 -23.87
C LEU A 230 -12.36 7.26 -22.40
N ILE A 231 -11.10 6.96 -22.08
CA ILE A 231 -10.62 6.76 -20.70
C ILE A 231 -9.43 7.65 -20.40
N CYS A 232 -9.66 8.66 -19.56
CA CYS A 232 -8.61 9.50 -18.98
C CYS A 232 -8.41 9.14 -17.50
N LEU A 233 -7.14 9.02 -17.09
CA LEU A 233 -6.72 8.83 -15.71
C LEU A 233 -6.25 10.15 -15.11
N CYS A 234 -7.05 10.69 -14.19
CA CYS A 234 -6.78 12.00 -13.62
C CYS A 234 -5.76 11.95 -12.47
N PRO A 235 -4.84 12.92 -12.37
CA PRO A 235 -4.01 13.10 -11.18
C PRO A 235 -4.87 13.42 -9.94
N LEU A 236 -4.27 13.32 -8.76
CA LEU A 236 -4.97 13.36 -7.47
C LEU A 236 -5.87 14.60 -7.24
N ASN A 237 -5.53 15.74 -7.84
CA ASN A 237 -6.24 17.01 -7.70
C ASN A 237 -7.29 17.29 -8.80
N LYS A 238 -7.47 16.37 -9.75
CA LYS A 238 -8.37 16.53 -10.91
C LYS A 238 -9.37 15.40 -11.01
N PHE A 239 -10.49 15.66 -11.67
CA PHE A 239 -11.56 14.69 -11.86
C PHE A 239 -12.39 14.99 -13.10
N GLY A 240 -13.40 14.16 -13.33
CA GLY A 240 -14.26 14.21 -14.49
C GLY A 240 -13.70 13.38 -15.65
N PRO A 241 -14.52 13.12 -16.68
CA PRO A 241 -14.20 12.17 -17.75
C PRO A 241 -12.96 12.56 -18.57
N ARG A 242 -12.58 13.85 -18.56
CA ARG A 242 -11.42 14.40 -19.28
C ARG A 242 -10.39 15.06 -18.37
N CYS A 243 -10.55 14.95 -17.05
CA CYS A 243 -9.62 15.50 -16.06
C CYS A 243 -9.41 17.03 -16.08
N TYR A 244 -10.29 17.81 -16.73
CA TYR A 244 -10.21 19.28 -16.69
C TYR A 244 -10.79 19.89 -15.41
N LEU A 245 -11.65 19.16 -14.70
CA LEU A 245 -12.26 19.67 -13.48
C LEU A 245 -11.29 19.52 -12.31
N LYS A 246 -11.07 20.60 -11.56
CA LYS A 246 -10.23 20.58 -10.36
C LYS A 246 -11.06 20.23 -9.14
N ARG A 247 -10.59 19.30 -8.31
CA ARG A 247 -11.17 19.02 -7.00
C ARG A 247 -10.71 20.14 -6.04
N ILE A 248 -11.64 20.98 -5.54
CA ILE A 248 -11.34 21.95 -4.46
C ILE A 248 -12.11 21.65 -3.16
N PRO A 249 -11.65 20.68 -2.35
CA PRO A 249 -12.15 20.52 -0.96
C PRO A 249 -11.04 20.39 0.10
N CYS A 250 -9.78 20.19 -0.29
CA CYS A 250 -8.65 20.28 0.62
C CYS A 250 -8.29 21.76 0.81
N ARG A 251 -9.04 22.47 1.67
CA ARG A 251 -8.65 23.81 2.11
C ARG A 251 -7.38 23.72 2.96
N SER A 252 -6.67 24.84 3.09
CA SER A 252 -5.62 24.98 4.10
C SER A 252 -6.16 24.53 5.46
N ASN A 253 -5.49 23.56 6.10
CA ASN A 253 -5.85 22.89 7.37
C ASN A 253 -6.84 21.71 7.33
N SER A 254 -7.17 21.12 6.17
CA SER A 254 -7.98 19.88 6.14
C SER A 254 -7.27 18.71 6.83
N CYS A 255 -5.96 18.56 6.61
CA CYS A 255 -5.07 17.63 7.31
C CYS A 255 -3.96 18.44 7.99
N MET A 256 -3.71 18.17 9.28
CA MET A 256 -2.67 18.80 10.09
C MET A 256 -1.34 18.03 9.97
N ASN A 257 -0.25 18.61 10.48
CA ASN A 257 1.07 17.97 10.59
C ASN A 257 1.55 17.33 9.28
N ASP A 258 1.46 18.09 8.18
CA ASP A 258 1.89 17.68 6.83
C ASP A 258 1.23 16.39 6.30
N GLY A 259 0.02 16.08 6.81
CA GLY A 259 -0.79 14.99 6.32
C GLY A 259 -1.30 15.24 4.89
N VAL A 260 -1.31 14.19 4.07
CA VAL A 260 -1.79 14.26 2.68
C VAL A 260 -3.31 14.12 2.66
N CYS A 261 -3.99 15.12 2.10
CA CYS A 261 -5.43 15.15 1.98
C CYS A 261 -5.91 14.37 0.75
N VAL A 262 -6.79 13.40 0.97
CA VAL A 262 -7.41 12.56 -0.06
C VAL A 262 -8.91 12.67 0.04
N LEU A 263 -9.60 12.72 -1.09
CA LEU A 263 -11.05 12.78 -1.10
C LEU A 263 -11.67 11.39 -1.06
N SER A 264 -12.72 11.26 -0.24
CA SER A 264 -13.53 10.06 -0.17
C SER A 264 -14.72 10.21 -1.11
N ASP A 265 -14.72 9.35 -2.13
CA ASP A 265 -15.76 9.16 -3.14
C ASP A 265 -15.92 10.27 -4.20
N VAL A 266 -16.10 9.85 -5.44
CA VAL A 266 -16.28 10.69 -6.65
C VAL A 266 -17.77 10.94 -6.92
N HIS A 267 -18.66 10.14 -6.31
CA HIS A 267 -20.07 10.07 -6.67
C HIS A 267 -21.04 10.70 -5.66
N PHE A 268 -20.59 11.09 -4.47
CA PHE A 268 -21.47 11.66 -3.43
C PHE A 268 -21.10 13.09 -3.04
N THR A 269 -22.15 13.90 -2.85
CA THR A 269 -22.14 15.33 -2.50
C THR A 269 -21.71 15.65 -1.07
N GLN A 270 -21.21 14.67 -0.31
CA GLN A 270 -20.67 14.90 1.04
C GLN A 270 -19.15 14.99 0.95
N ASN A 271 -18.60 16.17 1.23
CA ASN A 271 -17.16 16.45 1.34
C ASN A 271 -16.48 15.61 2.45
N LYS A 272 -16.40 14.29 2.28
CA LYS A 272 -15.67 13.41 3.18
C LYS A 272 -14.21 13.42 2.74
N VAL A 273 -13.35 13.94 3.59
CA VAL A 273 -11.90 13.95 3.40
C VAL A 273 -11.29 12.86 4.26
N THR A 274 -10.33 12.13 3.70
CA THR A 274 -9.47 11.18 4.39
C THR A 274 -8.06 11.73 4.41
N CYS A 275 -7.44 11.81 5.59
CA CYS A 275 -6.06 12.25 5.73
C CYS A 275 -5.13 11.04 5.85
N ILE A 276 -4.09 11.01 5.01
CA ILE A 276 -2.96 10.10 5.16
C ILE A 276 -1.92 10.80 6.04
N CYS A 277 -1.70 10.27 7.23
CA CYS A 277 -0.82 10.90 8.21
C CYS A 277 0.63 10.50 8.03
N GLN A 278 1.53 11.47 8.25
CA GLN A 278 2.96 11.18 8.33
C GLN A 278 3.28 10.33 9.56
N ASN A 279 4.42 9.65 9.52
CA ASN A 279 4.90 8.83 10.63
C ASN A 279 5.00 9.65 11.92
N GLY A 280 4.40 9.16 13.00
CA GLY A 280 4.37 9.86 14.28
C GLY A 280 3.13 10.74 14.50
N PHE A 281 2.20 10.77 13.55
CA PHE A 281 0.91 11.44 13.69
C PHE A 281 -0.24 10.52 13.30
N SER A 282 -1.38 10.72 13.95
CA SER A 282 -2.58 9.95 13.69
C SER A 282 -3.87 10.74 13.96
N GLY A 283 -4.99 10.09 13.69
CA GLY A 283 -6.33 10.67 13.82
C GLY A 283 -6.91 11.12 12.47
N PRO A 284 -8.21 11.45 12.44
CA PRO A 284 -8.94 11.76 11.21
C PRO A 284 -8.38 12.96 10.43
N LYS A 285 -7.69 13.87 11.11
CA LYS A 285 -6.99 15.02 10.51
C LYS A 285 -5.49 15.01 10.80
N CYS A 286 -4.93 13.87 11.22
CA CYS A 286 -3.53 13.79 11.65
C CYS A 286 -3.18 14.73 12.82
N GLN A 287 -4.17 15.02 13.67
CA GLN A 287 -4.05 16.01 14.75
C GLN A 287 -3.36 15.46 16.01
N PHE A 288 -3.34 14.14 16.18
CA PHE A 288 -2.76 13.52 17.37
C PHE A 288 -1.30 13.18 17.10
N ARG A 289 -0.43 13.52 18.05
CA ARG A 289 0.96 13.09 18.04
C ARG A 289 1.06 11.73 18.68
N ASP A 290 1.64 10.78 17.96
CA ASP A 290 1.83 9.43 18.45
C ASP A 290 2.94 9.38 19.50
N THR A 291 2.88 8.36 20.35
CA THR A 291 3.95 8.07 21.31
C THR A 291 5.17 7.57 20.56
N ASN A 292 6.30 8.23 20.74
CA ASN A 292 7.60 7.84 20.18
C ASN A 292 8.30 6.88 21.15
N ILE A 293 8.49 5.64 20.71
CA ILE A 293 9.13 4.58 21.48
C ILE A 293 10.47 4.26 20.84
N SER A 294 11.55 4.67 21.49
CA SER A 294 12.93 4.50 21.05
C SER A 294 13.58 3.33 21.79
N ILE A 295 13.44 2.12 21.25
CA ILE A 295 13.96 0.89 21.85
C ILE A 295 15.47 0.82 21.62
N THR A 296 16.29 0.72 22.66
CA THR A 296 17.75 0.55 22.56
C THR A 296 18.18 -0.87 22.94
N PHE A 297 19.30 -1.35 22.40
CA PHE A 297 19.81 -2.69 22.68
C PHE A 297 21.11 -2.65 23.49
N ARG A 298 21.20 -3.43 24.57
CA ARG A 298 22.40 -3.48 25.42
C ARG A 298 22.87 -4.89 25.67
N LYS A 299 24.05 -5.24 25.13
CA LYS A 299 24.67 -6.57 25.28
C LYS A 299 23.76 -7.72 24.81
N VAL A 300 22.96 -7.48 23.77
CA VAL A 300 22.10 -8.48 23.12
C VAL A 300 22.48 -8.55 21.65
N THR A 301 22.40 -9.74 21.04
CA THR A 301 22.57 -9.90 19.60
C THR A 301 21.39 -9.28 18.87
N ILE A 302 21.66 -8.28 18.02
CA ILE A 302 20.62 -7.52 17.31
C ILE A 302 20.24 -8.27 16.02
N PRO A 303 18.99 -8.74 15.88
CA PRO A 303 18.51 -9.38 14.66
C PRO A 303 18.16 -8.35 13.57
N SER A 304 17.86 -8.83 12.36
CA SER A 304 17.40 -7.99 11.24
C SER A 304 15.99 -7.41 11.44
N ILE A 305 15.19 -7.99 12.33
CA ILE A 305 13.82 -7.58 12.65
C ILE A 305 13.55 -7.72 14.15
N ILE A 306 12.89 -6.71 14.72
CA ILE A 306 12.30 -6.78 16.06
C ILE A 306 10.79 -6.87 15.93
N ILE A 307 10.18 -7.78 16.67
CA ILE A 307 8.72 -7.84 16.85
C ILE A 307 8.41 -7.25 18.22
N VAL A 308 7.42 -6.37 18.28
CA VAL A 308 7.02 -5.66 19.50
C VAL A 308 5.55 -5.92 19.76
N HIS A 309 5.29 -6.54 20.91
CA HIS A 309 3.97 -6.88 21.38
C HIS A 309 3.52 -5.83 22.40
N PHE A 310 2.42 -5.15 22.09
CA PHE A 310 1.77 -4.20 22.96
C PHE A 310 0.57 -4.85 23.62
N ILE A 311 0.52 -4.82 24.94
CA ILE A 311 -0.61 -5.35 25.70
C ILE A 311 -1.29 -4.22 26.45
N GLU A 312 -2.58 -4.10 26.23
CA GLU A 312 -3.45 -3.20 26.96
C GLU A 312 -4.22 -3.98 28.03
N GLY A 313 -3.89 -3.73 29.30
CA GLY A 313 -4.67 -4.19 30.45
C GLY A 313 -5.69 -3.15 30.90
N PHE A 314 -6.91 -3.61 31.22
CA PHE A 314 -7.98 -2.89 31.91
C PHE A 314 -8.48 -1.59 31.26
N ASP A 315 -9.66 -1.67 30.64
CA ASP A 315 -10.47 -0.48 30.44
C ASP A 315 -11.20 -0.08 31.73
N LYS A 316 -10.81 1.03 32.37
CA LYS A 316 -11.53 1.54 33.56
C LYS A 316 -12.97 1.97 33.24
N ASN A 317 -13.31 2.11 31.96
CA ASN A 317 -14.58 2.68 31.51
C ASN A 317 -15.66 1.65 31.17
N GLU A 318 -15.37 0.34 31.19
CA GLU A 318 -16.37 -0.69 31.00
C GLU A 318 -16.51 -1.56 32.25
N TYR A 319 -17.76 -1.75 32.71
CA TYR A 319 -18.15 -2.70 33.75
C TYR A 319 -17.89 -4.19 33.37
N LYS A 320 -17.12 -4.46 32.32
CA LYS A 320 -16.69 -5.78 31.88
C LYS A 320 -15.19 -5.91 32.13
N VAL A 321 -14.80 -7.01 32.79
CA VAL A 321 -13.40 -7.43 32.84
C VAL A 321 -12.95 -7.72 31.40
N ALA A 322 -12.37 -6.73 30.74
CA ALA A 322 -11.83 -6.89 29.40
C ALA A 322 -10.57 -7.75 29.47
N LEU A 323 -10.55 -8.84 28.72
CA LEU A 323 -9.33 -9.63 28.49
C LEU A 323 -8.23 -8.70 27.94
N PRO A 324 -6.96 -8.91 28.32
CA PRO A 324 -5.87 -8.09 27.82
C PRO A 324 -5.80 -8.16 26.29
N ILE A 325 -5.86 -7.01 25.64
CA ILE A 325 -5.82 -6.91 24.18
C ILE A 325 -4.36 -6.84 23.75
N ARG A 326 -3.94 -7.82 22.94
CA ARG A 326 -2.60 -7.84 22.32
C ARG A 326 -2.68 -7.28 20.90
N THR A 327 -1.81 -6.33 20.61
CA THR A 327 -1.53 -5.87 19.24
C THR A 327 -0.03 -5.97 18.99
N THR A 328 0.37 -6.34 17.78
CA THR A 328 1.76 -6.62 17.46
C THR A 328 2.19 -5.78 16.28
N THR A 329 3.45 -5.33 16.33
CA THR A 329 4.08 -4.61 15.21
C THR A 329 5.49 -5.13 15.06
N PHE A 330 6.11 -4.87 13.92
CA PHE A 330 7.50 -5.24 13.70
C PHE A 330 8.24 -4.08 13.05
N LYS A 331 9.57 -4.08 13.16
CA LYS A 331 10.43 -3.14 12.47
C LYS A 331 11.73 -3.80 12.05
N LYS A 332 12.16 -3.53 10.81
CA LYS A 332 13.52 -3.90 10.38
C LYS A 332 14.54 -3.04 11.12
N ILE A 333 15.63 -3.68 11.53
CA ILE A 333 16.75 -3.05 12.23
C ILE A 333 17.94 -2.99 11.26
N PRO A 334 18.42 -1.79 10.90
CA PRO A 334 19.68 -1.66 10.16
C PRO A 334 20.86 -2.16 11.01
N VAL A 335 21.82 -2.86 10.41
CA VAL A 335 22.97 -3.53 11.08
C VAL A 335 23.88 -2.58 11.88
N TYR A 336 23.72 -1.27 11.74
CA TYR A 336 24.50 -0.25 12.48
C TYR A 336 23.65 0.68 13.33
N GLN A 337 22.39 0.31 13.59
CA GLN A 337 21.52 1.04 14.50
C GLN A 337 21.35 0.23 15.78
N ASP A 338 21.79 0.81 16.89
CA ASP A 338 21.61 0.26 18.23
C ASP A 338 20.25 0.65 18.83
N SER A 339 19.39 1.25 18.02
CA SER A 339 18.07 1.71 18.44
C SER A 339 17.04 1.66 17.32
N VAL A 340 15.79 1.40 17.68
CA VAL A 340 14.65 1.36 16.76
C VAL A 340 13.55 2.28 17.27
N ILE A 341 12.98 3.08 16.36
CA ILE A 341 11.87 3.99 16.68
C ILE A 341 10.55 3.43 16.15
N ILE A 342 9.58 3.29 17.06
CA ILE A 342 8.20 2.88 16.79
C ILE A 342 7.26 3.99 17.25
N TYR A 343 6.29 4.33 16.42
CA TYR A 343 5.24 5.28 16.75
C TYR A 343 3.94 4.54 17.05
N ARG A 344 3.25 4.94 18.13
CA ARG A 344 1.98 4.31 18.50
C ARG A 344 0.97 5.33 19.03
N ASN A 345 -0.24 5.26 18.49
CA ASN A 345 -1.38 6.09 18.90
C ASN A 345 -2.29 5.40 19.93
N ALA A 346 -2.26 4.07 19.98
CA ALA A 346 -3.06 3.28 20.90
C ALA A 346 -2.39 3.18 22.30
N PRO A 347 -3.18 3.19 23.38
CA PRO A 347 -2.67 2.97 24.73
C PRO A 347 -2.08 1.56 24.93
N PHE A 348 -1.18 1.42 25.89
CA PHE A 348 -0.59 0.16 26.33
C PHE A 348 -0.06 0.27 27.75
N HIS A 349 0.04 -0.88 28.40
CA HIS A 349 0.55 -1.02 29.77
C HIS A 349 1.80 -1.92 29.82
N ILE A 350 1.90 -2.89 28.91
CA ILE A 350 3.04 -3.82 28.85
C ILE A 350 3.61 -3.80 27.43
N LEU A 351 4.94 -3.79 27.35
CA LEU A 351 5.69 -3.86 26.11
C LEU A 351 6.67 -5.04 26.17
N LEU A 352 6.49 -6.00 25.27
CA LEU A 352 7.39 -7.14 25.10
C LEU A 352 8.09 -7.04 23.75
N ALA A 353 9.41 -7.19 23.74
CA ALA A 353 10.19 -7.34 22.51
C ALA A 353 10.49 -8.80 22.25
N GLU A 354 10.29 -9.25 21.02
CA GLU A 354 10.66 -10.58 20.55
C GLU A 354 11.84 -10.46 19.57
N LEU A 355 12.92 -11.17 19.89
CA LEU A 355 14.19 -11.17 19.18
C LEU A 355 14.68 -12.62 19.07
N ASN A 356 14.88 -13.14 17.86
CA ASN A 356 15.31 -14.52 17.62
C ASN A 356 14.48 -15.56 18.41
N LYS A 357 13.15 -15.40 18.42
CA LYS A 357 12.18 -16.24 19.17
C LYS A 357 12.29 -16.19 20.70
N ASN A 358 13.02 -15.22 21.24
CA ASN A 358 13.11 -14.96 22.68
C ASN A 358 12.35 -13.70 23.03
N TYR A 359 11.63 -13.70 24.15
CA TYR A 359 10.85 -12.56 24.62
C TYR A 359 11.59 -11.79 25.71
N TYR A 360 11.47 -10.47 25.68
CA TYR A 360 12.08 -9.55 26.64
C TYR A 360 11.02 -8.57 27.15
N LEU A 361 10.89 -8.45 28.47
CA LEU A 361 10.06 -7.41 29.07
C LEU A 361 10.82 -6.09 29.07
N ILE A 362 10.36 -5.14 28.23
CA ILE A 362 11.06 -3.87 28.05
C ILE A 362 10.34 -2.69 28.69
N LEU A 363 9.03 -2.79 28.93
CA LEU A 363 8.28 -1.78 29.68
C LEU A 363 7.08 -2.41 30.39
N LEU A 364 6.87 -2.01 31.64
CA LEU A 364 5.68 -2.25 32.42
C LEU A 364 5.26 -0.94 33.08
N GLN A 365 4.02 -0.49 32.84
CA GLN A 365 3.52 0.78 33.36
C GLN A 365 2.03 0.72 33.73
N GLU A 366 1.65 1.48 34.76
CA GLU A 366 0.26 1.57 35.23
C GLU A 366 -0.52 2.73 34.57
N LYS A 367 0.18 3.79 34.14
CA LYS A 367 -0.46 4.98 33.55
C LYS A 367 -0.55 4.85 32.03
N ARG A 368 -1.71 5.16 31.46
CA ARG A 368 -1.89 5.29 30.00
C ARG A 368 -1.12 6.51 29.49
N ILE A 369 -0.09 6.29 28.69
CA ILE A 369 0.59 7.36 27.96
C ILE A 369 -0.24 7.66 26.70
N ARG A 370 -0.76 8.88 26.59
CA ARG A 370 -1.50 9.34 25.40
C ARG A 370 -0.59 9.89 24.31
N SER A 371 0.49 10.57 24.71
CA SER A 371 1.55 11.06 23.82
C SER A 371 2.81 11.32 24.66
N GLY A 372 3.99 11.01 24.14
CA GLY A 372 5.26 11.15 24.86
C GLY A 372 6.43 10.49 24.13
N ARG A 373 7.65 10.67 24.67
CA ARG A 373 8.85 9.95 24.22
C ARG A 373 9.26 8.98 25.32
N ILE A 374 9.36 7.70 24.98
CA ILE A 374 9.76 6.62 25.87
C ILE A 374 10.97 5.95 25.24
N SER A 375 11.99 5.65 26.02
CA SER A 375 13.20 4.98 25.55
C SER A 375 13.47 3.71 26.36
N PRO A 376 12.70 2.63 26.13
CA PRO A 376 12.92 1.37 26.83
C PRO A 376 14.17 0.67 26.29
N GLU A 377 14.82 -0.12 27.14
CA GLU A 377 16.06 -0.82 26.80
C GLU A 377 15.84 -2.34 26.82
N VAL A 378 16.34 -3.04 25.80
CA VAL A 378 16.41 -4.51 25.76
C VAL A 378 17.70 -4.93 26.46
N ILE A 379 17.53 -5.61 27.60
CA ILE A 379 18.64 -6.06 28.46
C ILE A 379 18.51 -7.58 28.69
N PRO A 380 19.62 -8.35 28.73
CA PRO A 380 19.59 -9.79 28.99
C PRO A 380 18.87 -10.20 30.28
N SER A 381 18.94 -9.38 31.34
CA SER A 381 18.30 -9.66 32.63
C SER A 381 16.78 -9.63 32.59
N HIS A 382 16.18 -9.02 31.57
CA HIS A 382 14.72 -8.95 31.40
C HIS A 382 14.19 -9.98 30.38
N ARG A 383 15.02 -10.96 30.00
CA ARG A 383 14.59 -12.09 29.16
C ARG A 383 13.54 -12.91 29.91
N CYS A 384 12.39 -13.13 29.27
CA CYS A 384 11.40 -14.06 29.78
C CYS A 384 11.85 -15.49 29.47
N LEU A 385 11.85 -16.36 30.49
CA LEU A 385 12.28 -17.76 30.32
C LEU A 385 11.12 -18.64 29.84
N SER A 386 11.41 -19.69 29.08
CA SER A 386 10.39 -20.72 28.79
C SER A 386 10.13 -21.57 30.04
N VAL A 387 8.89 -22.05 30.23
CA VAL A 387 8.56 -23.05 31.25
C VAL A 387 9.40 -24.32 31.11
N ASN A 388 9.87 -24.64 29.90
CA ASN A 388 10.80 -25.76 29.66
C ASN A 388 12.18 -25.54 30.30
N GLU A 389 12.60 -24.29 30.50
CA GLU A 389 13.86 -23.92 31.18
C GLU A 389 13.69 -23.80 32.71
N LEU A 390 12.44 -23.73 33.18
CA LEU A 390 12.11 -23.52 34.59
C LEU A 390 11.80 -24.83 35.32
N PHE A 391 11.13 -25.77 34.65
CA PHE A 391 10.60 -26.96 35.27
C PHE A 391 11.11 -28.24 34.62
N ASN A 392 11.11 -29.33 35.40
CA ASN A 392 11.48 -30.66 34.92
C ASN A 392 10.48 -31.22 33.91
N THR A 393 10.94 -32.17 33.09
CA THR A 393 10.11 -32.84 32.07
C THR A 393 8.85 -33.50 32.62
N SER A 394 8.90 -34.04 33.85
CA SER A 394 7.73 -34.61 34.55
C SER A 394 6.65 -33.58 34.91
N PHE A 395 7.03 -32.32 35.11
CA PHE A 395 6.08 -31.23 35.33
C PHE A 395 5.44 -30.78 34.01
N LEU A 396 6.20 -30.77 32.92
CA LEU A 396 5.73 -30.38 31.59
C LEU A 396 4.64 -31.32 31.05
N SER A 397 4.64 -32.59 31.45
CA SER A 397 3.60 -33.56 31.07
C SER A 397 2.28 -33.37 31.81
N LEU A 398 2.23 -32.51 32.84
CA LEU A 398 0.99 -32.21 33.55
C LEU A 398 0.06 -31.36 32.70
N HIS A 399 -1.25 -31.60 32.85
CA HIS A 399 -2.27 -30.77 32.22
C HIS A 399 -2.13 -29.29 32.62
N ILE A 400 -2.37 -28.37 31.67
CA ILE A 400 -2.15 -26.92 31.82
C ILE A 400 -2.76 -26.34 33.11
N ILE A 401 -3.99 -26.72 33.45
CA ILE A 401 -4.70 -26.28 34.68
C ILE A 401 -3.93 -26.65 35.97
N ARG A 402 -3.21 -27.78 35.97
CA ARG A 402 -2.38 -28.18 37.11
C ARG A 402 -1.07 -27.39 37.12
N ARG A 403 -0.43 -27.19 35.96
CA ARG A 403 0.81 -26.41 35.83
C ARG A 403 0.65 -24.99 36.36
N ILE A 404 -0.40 -24.29 35.97
CA ILE A 404 -0.67 -22.89 36.36
C ILE A 404 -0.70 -22.70 37.89
N LYS A 405 -1.16 -23.68 38.67
CA LYS A 405 -1.19 -23.59 40.14
C LYS A 405 0.20 -23.44 40.76
N TYR A 406 1.23 -23.90 40.06
CA TYR A 406 2.62 -23.90 40.55
C TYR A 406 3.46 -22.77 39.94
N TYR A 407 2.88 -21.93 39.07
CA TYR A 407 3.61 -20.84 38.39
C TYR A 407 4.14 -19.79 39.35
N HIS A 408 3.48 -19.60 40.50
CA HIS A 408 4.00 -18.72 41.55
C HIS A 408 5.33 -19.22 42.16
N ILE A 409 5.59 -20.54 42.18
CA ILE A 409 6.81 -21.11 42.79
C ILE A 409 8.07 -20.60 42.08
N SER A 410 8.06 -20.53 40.74
CA SER A 410 9.22 -20.03 39.99
C SER A 410 9.57 -18.58 40.32
N CYS A 411 8.58 -17.73 40.59
CA CYS A 411 8.81 -16.36 41.02
C CYS A 411 9.36 -16.28 42.47
N GLN A 412 9.00 -17.24 43.32
CA GLN A 412 9.48 -17.33 44.71
C GLN A 412 10.92 -17.85 44.79
N GLU A 413 11.25 -18.89 44.02
CA GLU A 413 12.59 -19.50 44.01
C GLU A 413 13.63 -18.63 43.28
N ARG A 414 13.22 -17.84 42.29
CA ARG A 414 14.09 -17.00 41.47
C ARG A 414 13.68 -15.53 41.60
N PRO A 415 14.16 -14.80 42.62
CA PRO A 415 13.74 -13.40 42.85
C PRO A 415 14.13 -12.44 41.71
N ASN A 416 15.13 -12.80 40.91
CA ASN A 416 15.56 -12.02 39.73
C ASN A 416 14.74 -12.33 38.46
N LEU A 417 13.80 -13.29 38.51
CA LEU A 417 12.97 -13.66 37.37
C LEU A 417 11.91 -12.58 37.16
N VAL A 418 11.97 -11.89 36.03
CA VAL A 418 11.01 -10.82 35.70
C VAL A 418 9.75 -11.39 35.06
N CYS A 419 9.92 -12.37 34.16
CA CYS A 419 8.83 -12.96 33.40
C CYS A 419 9.18 -14.36 32.88
N PHE A 420 8.17 -15.13 32.51
CA PHE A 420 8.30 -16.42 31.87
C PHE A 420 7.04 -16.77 31.07
N TYR A 421 7.12 -17.78 30.21
CA TYR A 421 6.02 -18.13 29.32
C TYR A 421 5.93 -19.63 29.01
N ASP A 422 4.72 -20.08 28.73
CA ASP A 422 4.43 -21.38 28.12
C ASP A 422 3.77 -21.19 26.73
N ASP A 423 3.18 -22.24 26.19
CA ASP A 423 2.55 -22.22 24.86
C ASP A 423 1.32 -21.28 24.76
N THR A 424 0.64 -21.01 25.89
CA THR A 424 -0.64 -20.31 25.95
C THR A 424 -0.65 -19.06 26.84
N TYR A 425 0.27 -18.92 27.79
CA TYR A 425 0.30 -17.87 28.80
C TYR A 425 1.69 -17.24 28.91
N MET A 426 1.69 -15.92 29.08
CA MET A 426 2.83 -15.14 29.50
C MET A 426 2.59 -14.69 30.94
N CYS A 427 3.59 -14.89 31.79
CA CYS A 427 3.53 -14.60 33.22
C CYS A 427 4.58 -13.57 33.62
N LEU A 428 4.17 -12.59 34.42
CA LEU A 428 5.02 -11.57 35.01
C LEU A 428 5.17 -11.82 36.50
N CYS A 429 6.39 -11.84 37.03
CA CYS A 429 6.61 -11.93 38.47
C CYS A 429 6.51 -10.54 39.08
N ASN A 430 5.62 -10.36 40.07
CA ASN A 430 5.48 -9.10 40.78
C ASN A 430 6.50 -8.95 41.93
N LEU A 431 6.51 -7.77 42.56
CA LEU A 431 7.36 -7.49 43.72
C LEU A 431 7.12 -8.42 44.92
N TYR A 432 5.93 -9.00 45.01
CA TYR A 432 5.56 -9.97 46.04
C TYR A 432 5.84 -11.41 45.62
N GLN A 433 6.63 -11.63 44.56
CA GLN A 433 6.99 -12.96 44.04
C GLN A 433 5.80 -13.83 43.63
N HIS A 434 4.69 -13.21 43.24
CA HIS A 434 3.55 -13.89 42.65
C HIS A 434 3.58 -13.71 41.13
N ALA A 435 3.36 -14.82 40.42
CA ALA A 435 3.14 -14.81 38.97
C ALA A 435 1.77 -14.23 38.61
N ASN A 436 1.75 -13.19 37.77
CA ASN A 436 0.54 -12.66 37.14
C ASN A 436 0.54 -13.05 35.66
N CYS A 437 -0.37 -13.95 35.27
CA CYS A 437 -0.38 -14.57 33.96
C CYS A 437 -1.56 -14.10 33.11
N PHE A 438 -1.32 -13.93 31.82
CA PHE A 438 -2.34 -13.60 30.83
C PHE A 438 -2.14 -14.43 29.56
N GLU A 439 -3.21 -14.62 28.80
CA GLU A 439 -3.17 -15.39 27.56
C GLU A 439 -2.24 -14.74 26.54
N PHE A 440 -1.30 -15.52 26.01
CA PHE A 440 -0.29 -15.11 25.05
C PHE A 440 0.02 -16.28 24.12
N VAL A 441 -0.83 -16.51 23.12
CA VAL A 441 -0.62 -17.58 22.14
C VAL A 441 0.56 -17.23 21.24
N GLN A 442 1.59 -18.10 21.20
CA GLN A 442 2.82 -17.89 20.42
C GLN A 442 2.64 -18.11 18.91
N ASN A 443 1.74 -19.02 18.51
CA ASN A 443 1.53 -19.43 17.12
C ASN A 443 0.69 -18.42 16.32
N MET A 444 1.17 -17.19 16.19
CA MET A 444 0.64 -16.29 15.17
C MET A 444 1.33 -16.59 13.84
N THR A 445 0.59 -17.22 12.92
CA THR A 445 1.06 -17.48 11.57
C THR A 445 1.00 -16.18 10.78
N TYR A 446 2.08 -15.42 10.76
CA TYR A 446 2.16 -14.16 10.03
C TYR A 446 2.49 -14.33 8.54
N ASN A 447 2.02 -15.41 7.90
CA ASN A 447 2.40 -15.79 6.54
C ASN A 447 1.80 -14.91 5.42
N CYS A 448 1.44 -13.65 5.72
CA CYS A 448 0.93 -12.69 4.75
C CYS A 448 -0.20 -13.25 3.89
N GLY A 449 -1.17 -13.91 4.53
CA GLY A 449 -2.33 -14.52 3.87
C GLY A 449 -2.00 -15.75 3.03
N GLY A 450 -0.86 -16.41 3.28
CA GLY A 450 -0.37 -17.56 2.51
C GLY A 450 0.43 -17.19 1.27
N THR A 451 0.45 -15.91 0.89
CA THR A 451 1.27 -15.37 -0.20
C THR A 451 2.56 -14.81 0.38
N ASN A 452 3.56 -15.66 0.59
CA ASN A 452 4.89 -15.21 0.97
C ASN A 452 5.58 -14.58 -0.24
N TYR A 453 5.60 -13.24 -0.31
CA TYR A 453 6.30 -12.48 -1.36
C TYR A 453 7.77 -12.23 -1.03
N CYS A 454 8.25 -12.72 0.12
CA CYS A 454 9.65 -12.63 0.46
C CYS A 454 10.45 -13.64 -0.36
N GLU A 455 11.53 -13.17 -0.97
CA GLU A 455 12.44 -14.00 -1.77
C GLU A 455 13.42 -14.76 -0.86
N ASN A 456 14.13 -15.73 -1.42
CA ASN A 456 15.21 -16.48 -0.74
C ASN A 456 14.80 -17.09 0.61
N ASP A 457 13.62 -17.69 0.68
CA ASP A 457 13.01 -18.23 1.90
C ASP A 457 12.89 -17.21 3.06
N GLY A 458 12.75 -15.92 2.74
CA GLY A 458 12.42 -14.92 3.74
C GLY A 458 11.07 -15.21 4.39
N GLU A 459 10.93 -14.93 5.68
CA GLU A 459 9.65 -15.05 6.38
C GLU A 459 8.90 -13.73 6.30
N CYS A 460 7.64 -13.77 5.89
CA CYS A 460 6.79 -12.60 5.85
C CYS A 460 6.15 -12.33 7.22
N PHE A 461 5.97 -11.04 7.53
CA PHE A 461 5.24 -10.55 8.69
C PHE A 461 4.26 -9.47 8.30
N GLN A 462 3.08 -9.46 8.95
CA GLN A 462 2.05 -8.44 8.80
C GLN A 462 1.40 -8.14 10.15
N ASP A 463 0.96 -6.90 10.34
CA ASP A 463 0.38 -6.41 11.61
C ASP A 463 -1.07 -6.84 11.83
N ASP A 464 -1.87 -6.93 10.77
CA ASP A 464 -3.26 -7.42 10.80
C ASP A 464 -3.48 -8.52 9.75
N PRO A 465 -4.18 -9.62 10.09
CA PRO A 465 -4.39 -10.74 9.17
C PRO A 465 -5.30 -10.43 7.97
N LYS A 466 -6.21 -9.45 8.09
CA LYS A 466 -7.21 -9.10 7.07
C LYS A 466 -6.88 -7.79 6.37
N CYS A 467 -6.44 -6.78 7.13
CA CYS A 467 -6.16 -5.44 6.64
C CYS A 467 -4.82 -4.92 7.14
N PRO A 468 -3.71 -5.46 6.61
CA PRO A 468 -2.39 -5.08 7.05
C PRO A 468 -2.12 -3.61 6.71
N THR A 469 -1.70 -2.84 7.71
CA THR A 469 -1.22 -1.46 7.50
C THR A 469 0.27 -1.42 7.25
N SER A 470 0.98 -2.46 7.69
CA SER A 470 2.42 -2.65 7.52
C SER A 470 2.74 -4.13 7.30
N SER A 471 3.65 -4.40 6.35
CA SER A 471 4.24 -5.72 6.13
C SER A 471 5.76 -5.63 6.03
N ALA A 472 6.49 -6.68 6.39
CA ALA A 472 7.92 -6.77 6.10
C ALA A 472 8.39 -8.22 5.95
N CYS A 473 9.50 -8.37 5.25
CA CYS A 473 10.23 -9.63 5.16
C CYS A 473 11.38 -9.69 6.17
N SER A 474 11.41 -10.76 6.95
CA SER A 474 12.56 -11.19 7.75
C SER A 474 13.46 -12.06 6.89
N CYS A 475 14.71 -11.63 6.72
CA CYS A 475 15.66 -12.32 5.85
C CYS A 475 16.51 -13.30 6.64
N LYS A 476 16.78 -14.46 6.04
CA LYS A 476 17.81 -15.39 6.53
C LYS A 476 19.19 -14.72 6.47
N GLU A 477 20.14 -15.26 7.24
CA GLU A 477 21.52 -14.79 7.21
C GLU A 477 22.08 -14.77 5.78
N CYS A 478 22.88 -13.74 5.49
CA CYS A 478 23.45 -13.47 4.16
C CYS A 478 22.45 -13.00 3.09
N TYR A 479 21.18 -12.73 3.45
CA TYR A 479 20.20 -12.11 2.55
C TYR A 479 19.70 -10.78 3.11
N TYR A 480 19.44 -9.81 2.23
CA TYR A 480 19.05 -8.45 2.63
C TYR A 480 18.20 -7.77 1.55
N GLY A 481 17.68 -6.58 1.88
CA GLY A 481 16.71 -5.85 1.07
C GLY A 481 15.31 -5.81 1.69
N SER A 482 14.40 -5.11 1.04
CA SER A 482 13.00 -5.01 1.49
C SER A 482 12.27 -6.36 1.44
N GLN A 483 12.63 -7.21 0.48
CA GLN A 483 12.03 -8.54 0.22
C GLN A 483 13.03 -9.69 0.36
N CYS A 484 14.24 -9.43 0.88
CA CYS A 484 15.32 -10.43 0.94
C CYS A 484 15.85 -10.84 -0.43
N GLN A 485 15.71 -9.96 -1.43
CA GLN A 485 16.07 -10.21 -2.82
C GLN A 485 17.58 -10.31 -3.07
N PHE A 486 18.40 -9.71 -2.21
CA PHE A 486 19.85 -9.68 -2.40
C PHE A 486 20.53 -10.74 -1.53
N SER A 487 21.61 -11.32 -2.04
CA SER A 487 22.41 -12.34 -1.34
C SER A 487 23.90 -12.00 -1.33
N THR A 488 24.60 -12.35 -0.26
CA THR A 488 26.06 -12.33 -0.19
C THR A 488 26.70 -13.71 -0.43
N LYS A 489 25.92 -14.75 -0.74
CA LYS A 489 26.42 -16.14 -0.89
C LYS A 489 27.14 -16.42 -2.23
N GLY A 490 27.07 -15.51 -3.19
CA GLY A 490 27.72 -15.65 -4.50
C GLY A 490 28.57 -14.42 -4.81
N PHE A 491 29.88 -14.61 -4.97
CA PHE A 491 30.82 -13.54 -5.31
C PHE A 491 30.54 -12.96 -6.71
N SER A 492 29.82 -11.83 -6.73
CA SER A 492 30.18 -10.61 -7.47
C SER A 492 29.50 -9.45 -6.73
N LEU A 493 29.92 -9.21 -5.49
CA LEU A 493 29.49 -8.02 -4.77
C LEU A 493 29.95 -6.82 -5.58
N SER A 494 29.04 -6.14 -6.28
CA SER A 494 29.35 -4.82 -6.80
C SER A 494 29.72 -3.93 -5.61
N LEU A 495 30.70 -3.05 -5.81
CA LEU A 495 31.16 -2.14 -4.77
C LEU A 495 29.97 -1.34 -4.20
N ASP A 496 28.99 -1.04 -5.05
CA ASP A 496 27.74 -0.33 -4.75
C ASP A 496 26.91 -1.04 -3.68
N ILE A 497 26.89 -2.37 -3.68
CA ILE A 497 26.14 -3.19 -2.73
C ILE A 497 26.81 -3.17 -1.35
N ILE A 498 28.14 -3.24 -1.32
CA ILE A 498 28.91 -3.17 -0.07
C ILE A 498 28.83 -1.74 0.50
N LEU A 499 29.15 -0.73 -0.31
CA LEU A 499 29.13 0.67 0.13
C LEU A 499 27.73 1.18 0.47
N GLY A 500 26.72 0.82 -0.33
CA GLY A 500 25.35 1.32 -0.17
C GLY A 500 24.77 1.02 1.23
N TYR A 501 25.25 -0.04 1.87
CA TYR A 501 24.84 -0.41 3.22
C TYR A 501 25.65 0.28 4.34
N HIS A 502 26.86 0.74 4.03
CA HIS A 502 27.75 1.43 4.97
C HIS A 502 27.64 2.97 4.92
N ILE A 503 27.15 3.54 3.82
CA ILE A 503 26.96 4.99 3.67
C ILE A 503 25.78 5.43 4.51
N ARG A 504 26.01 6.35 5.46
CA ARG A 504 24.94 6.98 6.26
C ARG A 504 24.49 8.28 5.59
N PRO A 505 23.31 8.35 4.95
CA PRO A 505 22.96 9.50 4.09
C PRO A 505 22.85 10.83 4.85
N ASN A 506 22.52 10.80 6.14
CA ASN A 506 22.23 12.00 6.94
C ASN A 506 23.43 12.48 7.79
N ILE A 507 24.65 12.06 7.46
CA ILE A 507 25.85 12.36 8.26
C ILE A 507 26.97 12.87 7.33
N HIS A 508 27.67 13.92 7.75
CA HIS A 508 28.78 14.49 6.98
C HIS A 508 29.91 13.47 6.75
N PHE A 509 30.67 13.62 5.65
CA PHE A 509 31.70 12.68 5.24
C PHE A 509 32.77 12.41 6.33
N ILE A 510 33.10 13.44 7.12
CA ILE A 510 34.07 13.36 8.22
C ILE A 510 33.60 12.40 9.32
N ASP A 511 32.29 12.24 9.50
CA ASP A 511 31.70 11.39 10.53
C ASP A 511 31.21 10.04 9.99
N GLN A 512 31.51 9.75 8.73
CA GLN A 512 31.23 8.44 8.13
C GLN A 512 32.12 7.35 8.74
N PRO A 513 31.66 6.08 8.69
CA PRO A 513 32.46 4.94 9.12
C PRO A 513 33.83 4.89 8.45
N LEU A 514 34.84 4.37 9.17
CA LEU A 514 36.21 4.22 8.65
C LEU A 514 36.25 3.44 7.33
N ILE A 515 35.39 2.43 7.20
CA ILE A 515 35.23 1.61 5.98
C ILE A 515 34.88 2.51 4.79
N THR A 516 33.84 3.35 4.92
CA THR A 516 33.42 4.27 3.85
C THR A 516 34.56 5.18 3.43
N LYS A 517 35.30 5.76 4.39
CA LYS A 517 36.45 6.63 4.11
C LYS A 517 37.57 5.92 3.36
N ILE A 518 37.95 4.71 3.80
CA ILE A 518 38.98 3.89 3.14
C ILE A 518 38.56 3.57 1.71
N PHE A 519 37.32 3.11 1.52
CA PHE A 519 36.81 2.77 0.19
C PHE A 519 36.70 3.98 -0.74
N THR A 520 36.26 5.15 -0.25
CA THR A 520 36.29 6.38 -1.06
C THR A 520 37.72 6.72 -1.49
N GLY A 521 38.70 6.56 -0.59
CA GLY A 521 40.12 6.69 -0.94
C GLY A 521 40.57 5.72 -2.03
N VAL A 522 40.21 4.44 -1.92
CA VAL A 522 40.52 3.42 -2.95
C VAL A 522 39.87 3.76 -4.29
N ILE A 523 38.61 4.20 -4.30
CA ILE A 523 37.91 4.62 -5.53
C ILE A 523 38.62 5.81 -6.17
N ILE A 524 39.00 6.83 -5.38
CA ILE A 524 39.74 7.99 -5.88
C ILE A 524 41.07 7.55 -6.51
N ILE A 525 41.81 6.63 -5.88
CA ILE A 525 43.06 6.09 -6.43
C ILE A 525 42.82 5.35 -7.75
N ILE A 526 41.78 4.50 -7.83
CA ILE A 526 41.45 3.76 -9.06
C ILE A 526 41.10 4.74 -10.20
N VAL A 527 40.33 5.79 -9.90
CA VAL A 527 39.98 6.83 -10.89
C VAL A 527 41.23 7.59 -11.34
N LEU A 528 42.12 7.96 -10.42
CA LEU A 528 43.38 8.63 -10.76
C LEU A 528 44.29 7.76 -11.62
N ILE A 529 44.43 6.48 -11.28
CA ILE A 529 45.19 5.52 -12.11
C ILE A 529 44.55 5.38 -13.48
N GLY A 530 43.21 5.28 -13.57
CA GLY A 530 42.49 5.22 -14.83
C GLY A 530 42.68 6.47 -15.70
N LEU A 531 42.66 7.66 -15.09
CA LEU A 531 42.93 8.92 -15.79
C LEU A 531 44.38 9.01 -16.29
N ILE A 532 45.35 8.62 -15.46
CA ILE A 532 46.77 8.56 -15.87
C ILE A 532 46.95 7.57 -17.01
N ASN A 533 46.35 6.38 -16.94
CA ASN A 533 46.47 5.37 -17.98
C ASN A 533 45.80 5.82 -19.29
N SER A 534 44.66 6.52 -19.20
CA SER A 534 44.00 7.14 -20.35
C SER A 534 44.85 8.25 -20.97
N LEU A 535 45.49 9.10 -20.16
CA LEU A 535 46.42 10.14 -20.61
C LEU A 535 47.66 9.53 -21.28
N LEU A 536 48.24 8.49 -20.69
CA LEU A 536 49.38 7.76 -21.25
C LEU A 536 49.01 7.08 -22.57
N CYS A 537 47.83 6.45 -22.67
CA CYS A 537 47.33 5.91 -23.94
C CYS A 537 47.16 7.00 -25.00
N ILE A 538 46.63 8.18 -24.64
CA ILE A 538 46.48 9.29 -25.58
C ILE A 538 47.84 9.77 -26.11
N VAL A 539 48.86 9.83 -25.25
CA VAL A 539 50.22 10.23 -25.64
C VAL A 539 50.91 9.15 -26.48
N THR A 540 50.69 7.87 -26.20
CA THR A 540 51.32 6.76 -26.95
C THR A 540 50.63 6.45 -28.28
N LEU A 541 49.34 6.77 -28.43
CA LEU A 541 48.57 6.58 -29.68
C LEU A 541 48.65 7.79 -30.64
N GLN A 542 49.50 8.77 -30.39
CA GLN A 542 49.63 9.96 -31.23
C GLN A 542 50.32 9.69 -32.60
N GLU A 543 50.78 8.47 -32.88
CA GLU A 543 51.45 8.12 -34.16
C GLU A 543 50.81 7.00 -35.01
N CYS A 544 49.65 6.42 -34.69
CA CYS A 544 48.98 5.59 -35.71
C CYS A 544 47.48 5.39 -35.49
N LEU A 545 46.72 5.80 -36.51
CA LEU A 545 45.31 5.48 -36.70
C LEU A 545 45.14 3.97 -36.98
N THR A 546 44.05 3.40 -36.43
CA THR A 546 43.51 2.03 -36.65
C THR A 546 44.05 0.88 -35.80
N LEU A 547 43.46 0.70 -34.60
CA LEU A 547 42.84 -0.57 -34.21
C LEU A 547 41.77 -0.31 -33.13
N LEU A 548 40.54 -0.08 -33.59
CA LEU A 548 39.33 -0.17 -32.77
C LEU A 548 39.16 -1.64 -32.37
N ILE A 549 39.37 -1.98 -31.10
CA ILE A 549 38.70 -3.01 -30.27
C ILE A 549 39.49 -3.02 -28.95
N GLU A 550 38.88 -2.53 -27.86
CA GLU A 550 39.22 -2.70 -26.41
C GLU A 550 39.10 -1.42 -25.54
N THR A 551 38.62 -0.29 -26.06
CA THR A 551 38.29 0.89 -25.24
C THR A 551 36.86 0.89 -24.68
N ALA A 552 36.36 -0.26 -24.21
CA ALA A 552 35.03 -0.35 -23.58
C ALA A 552 35.04 -0.15 -22.05
N ILE A 553 36.20 -0.08 -21.41
CA ILE A 553 36.30 -0.05 -19.93
C ILE A 553 36.31 1.37 -19.34
N PRO A 554 36.87 2.44 -19.97
CA PRO A 554 36.83 3.78 -19.38
C PRO A 554 35.49 4.51 -19.59
N ILE A 555 34.77 4.23 -20.68
CA ILE A 555 33.47 4.85 -20.97
C ILE A 555 32.38 4.31 -20.03
N ALA A 556 32.50 3.05 -19.59
CA ALA A 556 31.59 2.47 -18.60
C ALA A 556 31.68 3.18 -17.22
N ILE A 557 32.85 3.69 -16.85
CA ILE A 557 33.06 4.41 -15.57
C ILE A 557 32.62 5.88 -15.67
N GLY A 558 32.76 6.50 -16.84
CA GLY A 558 32.24 7.85 -17.12
C GLY A 558 30.70 7.91 -17.14
N ILE A 559 30.04 6.87 -17.66
CA ILE A 559 28.57 6.76 -17.61
C ILE A 559 28.09 6.48 -16.18
N TYR A 560 28.85 5.71 -15.38
CA TYR A 560 28.52 5.48 -13.97
C TYR A 560 28.62 6.74 -13.10
N THR A 561 29.58 7.63 -13.37
CA THR A 561 29.70 8.90 -12.64
C THR A 561 28.66 9.94 -13.06
N ALA A 562 28.21 9.92 -14.32
CA ALA A 562 27.06 10.73 -14.77
C ALA A 562 25.74 10.26 -14.14
N VAL A 563 25.52 8.94 -14.03
CA VAL A 563 24.32 8.36 -13.36
C VAL A 563 24.36 8.58 -11.84
N ALA A 564 25.55 8.57 -11.22
CA ALA A 564 25.70 8.91 -9.80
C ALA A 564 25.42 10.40 -9.51
N ASN A 565 25.82 11.32 -10.40
CA ASN A 565 25.51 12.74 -10.24
C ASN A 565 24.02 13.05 -10.48
N GLU A 566 23.36 12.33 -11.38
CA GLU A 566 21.92 12.49 -11.63
C GLU A 566 21.05 11.93 -10.48
N GLN A 567 21.57 10.97 -9.71
CA GLN A 567 20.94 10.47 -8.48
C GLN A 567 21.16 11.41 -7.28
N ILE A 568 22.27 12.14 -7.23
CA ILE A 568 22.54 13.13 -6.17
C ILE A 568 21.70 14.41 -6.38
N GLN A 569 21.38 14.80 -7.62
CA GLN A 569 20.45 15.91 -7.88
C GLN A 569 18.97 15.57 -7.61
N LYS A 570 18.61 14.29 -7.41
CA LYS A 570 17.26 13.86 -7.01
C LYS A 570 17.06 13.75 -5.48
N ILE A 571 18.05 14.17 -4.69
CA ILE A 571 18.02 14.14 -3.21
C ILE A 571 18.12 15.57 -2.62
N ASN A 572 17.82 16.61 -3.41
CA ASN A 572 17.43 17.93 -2.87
C ASN A 572 15.93 18.15 -3.02
#